data_AF-A0A8E0V583-F1
#
_entry.id   AF-A0A8E0V583-F1
#
_cell.length_a   1.000
_cell.length_b   1.000
_cell.length_c   1.000
_cell.angle_alpha   90.00
_cell.angle_beta   90.00
_cell.angle_gamma   90.00
#
_symmetry.space_group_name_H-M   'P 1'
#
loop_
_entity.id
_entity.type
_entity.pdbx_description
1 polymer ?
#
loop_
_entity_poly.entity_id
_entity_poly.type
_entity_poly.pdbx_seq_one_letter_code
_entity_poly.pdbx_strand_id
1 'polypeptide(L)'
;MAETLGVAASIVGIASLAGQICSGVQQLYAVVDSVRHAPSDFQNIKNDILLIERVVRGMAEDCTEIPEHLDIDLLKCSFELCLSRVNRLLTNIQSFDTPSQKNRTIKLIKATVKKTRVAEFAKELDSAKMTLMLVYQHHMQ
;
A
#
# COMPACT_ATOMS: atom_id res chain seq x y z
N MET A 1 22.98 -9.89 -25.08
CA MET A 1 23.44 -9.65 -23.69
C MET A 1 22.83 -8.38 -23.07
N ALA A 2 22.46 -7.36 -23.85
CA ALA A 2 21.76 -6.17 -23.31
C ALA A 2 20.32 -6.47 -22.83
N GLU A 3 19.62 -7.40 -23.49
CA GLU A 3 18.22 -7.74 -23.20
C GLU A 3 18.07 -8.41 -21.82
N THR A 4 18.98 -9.31 -21.45
CA THR A 4 18.99 -9.99 -20.14
C THR A 4 19.31 -9.03 -18.98
N LEU A 5 20.15 -8.02 -19.21
CA LEU A 5 20.44 -6.98 -18.22
C LEU A 5 19.24 -6.04 -18.01
N GLY A 6 18.52 -5.72 -19.10
CA GLY A 6 17.29 -4.93 -19.03
C GLY A 6 16.18 -5.61 -18.23
N VAL A 7 15.97 -6.91 -18.45
CA VAL A 7 14.97 -7.70 -17.71
C VAL A 7 15.34 -7.83 -16.24
N ALA A 8 16.59 -8.17 -15.92
CA ALA A 8 17.04 -8.27 -14.53
C ALA A 8 16.93 -6.94 -13.77
N ALA A 9 17.29 -5.81 -14.41
CA ALA A 9 17.13 -4.48 -13.82
C ALA A 9 15.65 -4.12 -13.56
N SER A 10 14.75 -4.55 -14.44
CA SER A 10 13.31 -4.32 -14.29
C SER A 10 12.73 -5.09 -13.10
N ILE A 11 13.07 -6.38 -12.94
CA ILE A 11 12.62 -7.23 -11.83
C ILE A 11 13.11 -6.68 -10.48
N VAL A 12 14.38 -6.26 -10.40
CA VAL A 12 14.94 -5.63 -9.19
C VAL A 12 14.16 -4.35 -8.84
N GLY A 13 13.78 -3.57 -9.86
CA GLY A 13 12.93 -2.38 -9.69
C GLY A 13 11.55 -2.72 -9.10
N ILE A 14 10.88 -3.76 -9.62
CA ILE A 14 9.59 -4.24 -9.11
C ILE A 14 9.70 -4.68 -7.65
N ALA A 15 10.71 -5.51 -7.32
CA ALA A 15 10.92 -5.98 -5.96
C ALA A 15 11.19 -4.82 -4.97
N SER A 16 11.94 -3.80 -5.41
CA SER A 16 12.18 -2.59 -4.62
C SER A 16 10.88 -1.82 -4.35
N LEU A 17 10.04 -1.63 -5.37
CA LEU A 17 8.74 -0.99 -5.23
C LEU A 17 7.82 -1.79 -4.28
N ALA A 18 7.77 -3.12 -4.44
CA ALA A 18 7.00 -4.00 -3.55
C ALA A 18 7.41 -3.86 -2.09
N GLY A 19 8.72 -3.84 -1.82
CA GLY A 19 9.27 -3.64 -0.48
C GLY A 19 8.87 -2.29 0.12
N GLN A 20 8.91 -1.21 -0.66
CA GLN A 20 8.47 0.12 -0.22
C GLN A 20 6.97 0.14 0.09
N ILE A 21 6.14 -0.48 -0.75
CA ILE A 21 4.70 -0.59 -0.49
C ILE A 21 4.46 -1.38 0.80
N CYS A 22 5.08 -2.55 0.96
CA CYS A 22 4.95 -3.38 2.17
C CYS A 22 5.32 -2.61 3.44
N SER A 23 6.44 -1.90 3.42
CA SER A 23 6.87 -1.04 4.52
C SER A 23 5.86 0.08 4.81
N GLY A 24 5.35 0.72 3.76
CA GLY A 24 4.37 1.79 3.91
C GLY A 24 3.03 1.31 4.47
N VAL A 25 2.50 0.19 3.96
CA VAL A 25 1.23 -0.37 4.45
C VAL A 25 1.35 -0.92 5.87
N GLN A 26 2.51 -1.45 6.27
CA GLN A 26 2.78 -1.83 7.67
C GLN A 26 2.79 -0.63 8.61
N GLN A 27 3.34 0.51 8.20
CA GLN A 27 3.24 1.75 8.96
C GLN A 27 1.77 2.22 9.10
N LEU A 28 0.98 2.14 8.03
CA LEU A 28 -0.46 2.42 8.08
C LEU A 28 -1.17 1.45 9.05
N TYR A 29 -0.83 0.16 9.02
CA TYR A 29 -1.40 -0.84 9.91
C TYR A 29 -1.14 -0.49 11.38
N ALA A 30 0.10 -0.14 11.74
CA ALA A 30 0.46 0.21 13.12
C ALA A 30 -0.33 1.42 13.64
N VAL A 31 -0.59 2.42 12.78
CA VAL A 31 -1.41 3.59 13.12
C VAL A 31 -2.85 3.18 13.37
N VAL A 32 -3.43 2.39 12.47
CA VAL A 32 -4.81 1.90 12.57
C VAL A 32 -4.97 0.96 13.78
N ASP A 33 -3.95 0.16 14.10
CA ASP A 33 -3.93 -0.77 15.23
C ASP A 33 -3.84 -0.08 16.59
N SER A 34 -3.14 1.04 16.66
CA SER A 34 -3.04 1.87 17.88
C SER A 34 -4.39 2.45 18.35
N VAL A 35 -5.45 2.36 17.52
CA VAL A 35 -6.80 2.83 17.86
C VAL A 35 -7.55 1.77 18.69
N ARG A 36 -7.37 1.83 20.02
CA ARG A 36 -7.90 0.87 21.02
C ARG A 36 -9.44 0.65 21.01
N HIS A 37 -10.22 1.55 20.42
CA HIS A 37 -11.69 1.47 20.29
C HIS A 37 -12.13 1.73 18.84
N ALA A 38 -11.44 1.09 17.89
CA ALA A 38 -11.69 1.31 16.48
C ALA A 38 -13.11 0.84 16.11
N PRO A 39 -13.98 1.70 15.54
CA PRO A 39 -15.22 1.25 14.93
C PRO A 39 -14.93 0.24 13.81
N SER A 40 -15.93 -0.55 13.42
CA SER A 40 -15.85 -1.58 12.38
C SER A 40 -15.16 -1.12 11.08
N ASP A 41 -15.28 0.16 10.74
CA ASP A 41 -14.61 0.76 9.59
C ASP A 41 -13.07 0.62 9.62
N PHE A 42 -12.45 0.70 10.81
CA PHE A 42 -11.00 0.52 10.95
C PHE A 42 -10.60 -0.95 10.79
N GLN A 43 -11.46 -1.91 11.16
CA GLN A 43 -11.18 -3.33 10.92
C GLN A 43 -11.18 -3.63 9.42
N ASN A 44 -12.13 -3.05 8.67
CA ASN A 44 -12.14 -3.16 7.20
C ASN A 44 -10.85 -2.58 6.61
N ILE A 45 -10.43 -1.41 7.08
CA ILE A 45 -9.17 -0.78 6.65
C ILE A 45 -7.96 -1.67 6.96
N LYS A 46 -7.88 -2.31 8.14
CA LYS A 46 -6.80 -3.26 8.46
C LYS A 46 -6.78 -4.43 7.47
N ASN A 47 -7.94 -4.98 7.15
CA ASN A 47 -8.05 -6.08 6.20
C ASN A 47 -7.62 -5.64 4.78
N ASP A 48 -8.02 -4.46 4.32
CA ASP A 48 -7.59 -3.92 3.03
C ASP A 48 -6.07 -3.70 2.99
N ILE A 49 -5.47 -3.19 4.06
CA ILE A 49 -4.01 -3.03 4.20
C ILE A 49 -3.29 -4.39 4.06
N LEU A 50 -3.75 -5.41 4.79
CA LEU A 50 -3.16 -6.75 4.75
C LEU A 50 -3.35 -7.43 3.38
N LEU A 51 -4.48 -7.17 2.72
CA LEU A 51 -4.73 -7.68 1.38
C LEU A 51 -3.78 -7.05 0.36
N ILE A 52 -3.59 -5.72 0.41
CA ILE A 52 -2.63 -5.02 -0.45
C ILE A 52 -1.22 -5.60 -0.25
N GLU A 53 -0.79 -5.81 1.00
CA GLU A 53 0.52 -6.43 1.28
C GLU A 53 0.64 -7.81 0.61
N ARG A 54 -0.37 -8.67 0.77
CA ARG A 54 -0.36 -10.02 0.22
C ARG A 54 -0.34 -10.02 -1.31
N VAL A 55 -1.15 -9.19 -1.95
CA VAL A 55 -1.21 -9.08 -3.41
C VAL A 55 0.12 -8.57 -3.95
N VAL A 56 0.67 -7.52 -3.37
CA VAL A 56 1.96 -6.95 -3.80
C VAL A 56 3.10 -7.94 -3.63
N ARG A 57 3.13 -8.68 -2.51
CA ARG A 57 4.14 -9.73 -2.30
C ARG A 57 3.99 -10.84 -3.33
N GLY A 58 2.78 -11.37 -3.51
CA GLY A 58 2.51 -12.42 -4.49
C GLY A 58 2.90 -12.01 -5.91
N MET A 59 2.54 -10.80 -6.33
CA MET A 59 2.92 -10.23 -7.64
C MET A 59 4.44 -10.09 -7.81
N ALA A 60 5.16 -9.71 -6.76
CA ALA A 60 6.61 -9.57 -6.82
C ALA A 60 7.33 -10.93 -6.84
N GLU A 61 6.80 -11.93 -6.15
CA GLU A 61 7.29 -13.32 -6.18
C GLU A 61 7.08 -13.94 -7.57
N ASP A 62 5.89 -13.78 -8.15
CA ASP A 62 5.56 -14.26 -9.50
C ASP A 62 6.48 -13.65 -10.58
N CYS A 63 6.90 -12.40 -10.36
CA CYS A 63 7.84 -11.69 -11.24
C CYS A 63 9.25 -12.32 -11.27
N THR A 64 9.61 -13.16 -10.29
CA THR A 64 10.89 -13.88 -10.27
C THR A 64 10.90 -15.09 -11.21
N GLU A 65 9.73 -15.62 -11.52
CA GLU A 65 9.50 -16.75 -12.44
C GLU A 65 9.04 -16.21 -13.80
N ILE A 66 9.85 -15.33 -14.41
CA ILE A 66 9.59 -14.55 -15.66
C ILE A 66 8.54 -15.23 -16.58
N PRO A 67 7.25 -14.89 -16.44
CA PRO A 67 6.24 -15.39 -17.35
C PRO A 67 6.44 -14.68 -18.69
N GLU A 68 6.45 -15.42 -19.81
CA GLU A 68 6.56 -14.84 -21.16
C GLU A 68 5.42 -13.85 -21.50
N HIS A 69 4.39 -13.78 -20.65
CA HIS A 69 3.17 -12.99 -20.83
C HIS A 69 3.08 -11.79 -19.87
N LEU A 70 4.05 -11.63 -18.97
CA LEU A 70 3.98 -10.61 -17.93
C LEU A 70 4.34 -9.23 -18.49
N ASP A 71 3.36 -8.32 -18.52
CA ASP A 71 3.61 -6.92 -18.85
C ASP A 71 4.27 -6.20 -17.66
N ILE A 72 5.61 -6.24 -17.65
CA ILE A 72 6.43 -5.70 -16.56
C ILE A 72 6.22 -4.18 -16.41
N ASP A 73 5.90 -3.46 -17.50
CA ASP A 73 5.68 -2.01 -17.45
C ASP A 73 4.34 -1.67 -16.77
N LEU A 74 3.27 -2.42 -17.10
CA LEU A 74 1.98 -2.33 -16.43
C LEU A 74 2.10 -2.68 -14.94
N LEU A 75 2.85 -3.73 -14.60
CA LEU A 75 3.11 -4.11 -13.20
C LEU A 75 3.81 -2.97 -12.46
N LYS A 76 4.86 -2.41 -13.06
CA LYS A 76 5.64 -1.31 -12.49
C LYS A 76 4.76 -0.08 -12.26
N CYS A 77 4.01 0.35 -13.28
CA CYS A 77 3.08 1.47 -13.17
C CYS A 77 2.08 1.27 -12.03
N SER A 78 1.56 0.05 -11.89
CA SER A 78 0.58 -0.29 -10.85
C SER A 78 1.19 -0.20 -9.44
N PHE A 79 2.43 -0.65 -9.28
CA PHE A 79 3.17 -0.51 -8.02
C PHE A 79 3.51 0.96 -7.70
N GLU A 80 3.95 1.75 -8.68
CA GLU A 80 4.21 3.18 -8.50
C GLU A 80 2.94 3.94 -8.08
N LEU A 81 1.81 3.64 -8.71
CA LEU A 81 0.50 4.17 -8.31
C LEU A 81 0.15 3.77 -6.88
N CYS A 82 0.26 2.49 -6.53
CA CYS A 82 -0.01 2.02 -5.17
C CYS A 82 0.89 2.71 -4.14
N LEU A 83 2.20 2.80 -4.40
CA LEU A 83 3.16 3.45 -3.53
C LEU A 83 2.83 4.94 -3.34
N SER A 84 2.45 5.64 -4.41
CA SER A 84 2.02 7.05 -4.34
C SER A 84 0.81 7.22 -3.42
N ARG A 85 -0.16 6.31 -3.49
CA ARG A 85 -1.35 6.32 -2.62
C ARG A 85 -0.98 6.07 -1.17
N VAL A 86 -0.16 5.04 -0.90
CA VAL A 86 0.33 4.71 0.45
C VAL A 86 1.12 5.87 1.06
N ASN A 87 2.03 6.48 0.29
CA ASN A 87 2.79 7.64 0.74
C ASN A 87 1.89 8.83 1.06
N ARG A 88 0.89 9.10 0.23
CA ARG A 88 -0.09 10.17 0.50
C ARG A 88 -0.86 9.92 1.80
N LEU A 89 -1.27 8.68 2.04
CA LEU A 89 -1.92 8.28 3.29
C LEU A 89 -1.01 8.46 4.50
N LEU A 90 0.28 8.08 4.39
CA LEU A 90 1.27 8.29 5.44
C LEU A 90 1.54 9.76 5.73
N THR A 91 1.72 10.59 4.70
CA THR A 91 1.90 12.05 4.85
C THR A 91 0.70 12.68 5.54
N ASN A 92 -0.52 12.29 5.15
CA ASN A 92 -1.72 12.75 5.81
C ASN A 92 -1.70 12.39 7.31
N ILE A 93 -1.34 11.15 7.66
CA ILE A 93 -1.23 10.72 9.06
C ILE A 93 -0.14 11.49 9.83
N GLN A 94 1.05 11.62 9.25
CA GLN A 94 2.21 12.30 9.88
C GLN A 94 1.96 13.79 10.10
N SER A 95 1.19 14.44 9.21
CA SER A 95 0.82 15.85 9.40
C SER A 95 -0.01 16.10 10.68
N PHE A 96 -0.55 15.04 11.30
CA PHE A 96 -1.21 15.10 12.61
C PHE A 96 -0.25 14.90 13.79
N ASP A 97 0.97 14.41 13.56
CA ASP A 97 2.02 14.16 14.56
C ASP A 97 3.04 15.31 14.55
N THR A 98 2.64 16.48 15.04
CA THR A 98 3.58 17.57 15.32
C THR A 98 4.26 17.33 16.68
N PRO A 99 5.60 17.52 16.79
CA PRO A 99 6.41 16.99 17.88
C PRO A 99 6.21 17.65 19.26
N SER A 100 5.28 18.59 19.43
CA SER A 100 5.12 19.31 20.71
C SER A 100 4.30 18.55 21.76
N GLN A 101 3.67 17.41 21.43
CA GLN A 101 2.68 16.84 22.33
C GLN A 101 2.47 15.32 22.27
N LYS A 102 3.55 14.56 22.46
CA LYS A 102 3.59 13.08 22.48
C LYS A 102 2.51 12.39 23.35
N ASN A 103 1.91 13.09 24.33
CA ASN A 103 0.77 12.59 25.14
C ASN A 103 -0.62 13.13 24.76
N ARG A 104 -0.73 14.20 23.97
CA ARG A 104 -2.03 14.75 23.51
C ARG A 104 -2.39 14.27 22.11
N THR A 105 -1.41 13.87 21.29
CA THR A 105 -1.61 13.36 19.94
C THR A 105 -2.44 12.08 19.89
N ILE A 106 -2.24 11.14 20.83
CA ILE A 106 -3.09 9.94 20.93
C ILE A 106 -4.56 10.31 21.24
N LYS A 107 -4.79 11.38 22.03
CA LYS A 107 -6.13 11.92 22.30
C LYS A 107 -6.72 12.69 21.10
N LEU A 108 -5.89 13.26 20.24
CA LEU A 108 -6.32 14.06 19.08
C LEU A 108 -6.57 13.21 17.83
N ILE A 109 -5.80 12.13 17.63
CA ILE A 109 -6.14 11.04 16.71
C ILE A 109 -7.50 10.43 17.14
N LYS A 110 -7.71 10.26 18.45
CA LYS A 110 -9.00 9.85 19.05
C LYS A 110 -10.17 10.79 18.78
N ALA A 111 -9.93 12.08 18.51
CA ALA A 111 -10.98 13.11 18.41
C ALA A 111 -11.18 13.66 16.99
N THR A 112 -10.17 13.56 16.11
CA THR A 112 -10.11 14.26 14.81
C THR A 112 -10.09 13.32 13.60
N VAL A 113 -10.11 12.01 13.81
CA VAL A 113 -10.55 11.08 12.77
C VAL A 113 -12.07 11.26 12.59
N LYS A 114 -12.48 12.40 12.04
CA LYS A 114 -13.84 12.64 11.54
C LYS A 114 -14.15 11.49 10.57
N LYS A 115 -15.33 10.86 10.71
CA LYS A 115 -15.82 9.79 9.81
C LYS A 115 -15.47 10.01 8.33
N THR A 116 -15.53 11.25 7.85
CA THR A 116 -15.16 11.66 6.49
C THR A 116 -13.74 11.24 6.11
N ARG A 117 -12.75 11.40 6.99
CA ARG A 117 -11.34 11.06 6.70
C ARG A 117 -11.07 9.56 6.72
N VAL A 118 -11.80 8.80 7.55
CA VAL A 118 -11.79 7.32 7.49
C VAL A 118 -12.34 6.86 6.15
N ALA A 119 -13.43 7.47 5.69
CA ALA A 119 -14.02 7.15 4.40
C ALA A 119 -13.08 7.50 3.24
N GLU A 120 -12.37 8.63 3.29
CA GLU A 120 -11.35 8.97 2.30
C GLU A 120 -10.17 8.00 2.33
N PHE A 121 -9.72 7.59 3.53
CA PHE A 121 -8.67 6.59 3.70
C PHE A 121 -9.07 5.23 3.12
N ALA A 122 -10.28 4.76 3.47
CA ALA A 122 -10.84 3.53 2.95
C ALA A 122 -11.00 3.58 1.42
N LYS A 123 -11.48 4.70 0.88
CA LYS A 123 -11.63 4.90 -0.57
C LYS A 123 -10.29 4.83 -1.30
N GLU A 124 -9.25 5.43 -0.73
CA GLU A 124 -7.92 5.42 -1.33
C GLU A 124 -7.27 4.04 -1.31
N LEU A 125 -7.42 3.30 -0.21
CA LEU A 125 -7.00 1.90 -0.16
C LEU A 125 -7.80 1.02 -1.10
N ASP A 126 -9.11 1.21 -1.17
CA ASP A 126 -9.98 0.44 -2.06
C ASP A 126 -9.62 0.67 -3.53
N SER A 127 -9.34 1.92 -3.91
CA SER A 127 -8.86 2.27 -5.25
C SER A 127 -7.50 1.63 -5.58
N ALA A 128 -6.56 1.64 -4.64
CA ALA A 128 -5.25 0.99 -4.80
C ALA A 128 -5.39 -0.54 -4.93
N LYS A 129 -6.17 -1.15 -4.04
CA LYS A 129 -6.51 -2.58 -4.06
C LYS A 129 -7.15 -2.98 -5.39
N MET A 130 -8.16 -2.25 -5.85
CA MET A 130 -8.88 -2.56 -7.09
C MET A 130 -7.95 -2.51 -8.30
N THR A 131 -7.08 -1.49 -8.37
CA THR A 131 -6.07 -1.39 -9.43
C THR A 131 -5.13 -2.58 -9.42
N LEU A 132 -4.58 -2.94 -8.26
CA LEU A 132 -3.68 -4.09 -8.11
C LEU A 132 -4.36 -5.42 -8.45
N MET A 133 -5.60 -5.61 -8.01
CA MET A 133 -6.36 -6.83 -8.31
C MET A 133 -6.67 -6.97 -9.80
N LEU A 134 -7.05 -5.88 -10.49
CA LEU A 134 -7.29 -5.91 -11.94
C LEU A 134 -6.02 -6.29 -12.72
N VAL A 135 -4.88 -5.71 -12.32
CA VAL A 135 -3.58 -6.02 -12.93
C VAL A 135 -3.18 -7.46 -12.64
N TYR A 136 -3.39 -7.93 -11.41
CA TYR A 136 -3.13 -9.32 -11.04
C TYR A 136 -4.00 -10.31 -11.81
N GLN A 137 -5.29 -10.01 -12.01
CA GLN A 137 -6.17 -10.84 -12.84
C GLN A 137 -5.74 -10.84 -14.31
N HIS A 138 -5.31 -9.70 -14.84
CA HIS A 138 -4.76 -9.63 -16.19
C HIS A 138 -3.50 -10.50 -16.35
N HIS A 139 -2.68 -10.61 -15.30
CA HIS A 139 -1.45 -11.41 -15.31
C HIS A 139 -1.69 -12.92 -15.13
N MET A 140 -2.82 -13.34 -14.53
CA MET A 140 -3.15 -14.75 -14.30
C MET A 140 -3.97 -15.42 -15.42
N GLN A 141 -4.29 -14.69 -16.49
CA GLN A 141 -4.97 -15.23 -17.68
C GLN A 141 -3.97 -15.62 -18.77
#